data_AF-A0A969GD03-F1
#
_entry.id   AF-A0A969GD03-F1
#
_cell.length_a   1.000
_cell.length_b   1.000
_cell.length_c   1.000
_cell.angle_alpha   90.00
_cell.angle_beta   90.00
_cell.angle_gamma   90.00
#
_symmetry.space_group_name_H-M   'P 1'
#
loop_
_entity.id
_entity.type
_entity.pdbx_description
1 polymer ?
#
loop_
_entity_poly.entity_id
_entity_poly.type
_entity_poly.pdbx_seq_one_letter_code
_entity_poly.pdbx_strand_id
1 'polypeptide(L)'
;MLANSLQDASLVEGTEDCLLLGLKRLLGGYCLTLTAKSDLKIRRWWHTLDHLPNVPGKYEDQVQQYRELFLDACRIRMRSDVPIGTALSGGLDSMSVLSSMSIFVNPVMPLLRMAHEWQRHLLELILEK
;
A
#
# COMPACT_ATOMS: atom_id res chain seq x y z
N MET A 1 25.12 3.78 13.04
CA MET A 1 24.06 3.82 12.01
C MET A 1 23.13 5.01 12.21
N LEU A 2 22.48 5.18 13.37
CA LEU A 2 21.54 6.30 13.63
C LEU A 2 22.14 7.72 13.48
N ALA A 3 23.40 7.96 13.87
CA ALA A 3 24.02 9.28 13.66
C ALA A 3 24.14 9.65 12.17
N ASN A 4 24.33 8.66 11.30
CA ASN A 4 24.42 8.87 9.85
C ASN A 4 23.03 8.98 9.21
N SER A 5 21.96 8.58 9.90
CA SER A 5 20.60 8.69 9.36
C SER A 5 20.05 10.11 9.35
N LEU A 6 20.73 11.04 10.05
CA LEU A 6 20.47 12.47 9.93
C LEU A 6 20.92 13.02 8.57
N GLN A 7 21.90 12.36 7.93
CA GLN A 7 22.40 12.73 6.60
C GLN A 7 21.65 11.98 5.50
N ASP A 8 21.20 10.75 5.77
CA ASP A 8 20.42 9.94 4.84
C ASP A 8 19.39 9.08 5.58
N ALA A 9 18.11 9.45 5.43
CA ALA A 9 17.00 8.75 6.06
C ALA A 9 16.84 7.29 5.57
N SER A 10 17.29 6.99 4.34
CA SER A 10 17.20 5.65 3.76
C SER A 10 18.05 4.63 4.53
N LEU A 11 19.10 5.08 5.24
CA LEU A 11 19.93 4.21 6.07
C LEU A 11 19.18 3.61 7.27
N VAL A 12 18.06 4.23 7.68
CA VAL A 12 17.17 3.66 8.69
C VAL A 12 16.06 2.86 8.05
N GLU A 13 15.65 3.16 6.81
CA GLU A 13 14.64 2.38 6.10
C GLU A 13 15.06 0.91 5.97
N GLY A 14 14.17 -0.01 6.38
CA GLY A 14 14.46 -1.45 6.36
C GLY A 14 15.24 -1.99 7.56
N THR A 15 15.66 -1.15 8.51
CA THR A 15 16.29 -1.59 9.79
C THR A 15 15.28 -1.69 10.93
N GLU A 16 15.61 -2.42 11.99
CA GLU A 16 14.80 -2.45 13.22
C GLU A 16 15.01 -1.22 14.11
N ASP A 17 16.03 -0.40 13.82
CA ASP A 17 16.38 0.74 14.63
C ASP A 17 15.41 1.91 14.40
N CYS A 18 15.13 2.63 15.50
CA CYS A 18 14.32 3.85 15.51
C CYS A 18 15.17 5.02 16.02
N LEU A 19 14.75 6.26 15.68
CA LEU A 19 15.38 7.47 16.23
C LEU A 19 15.21 7.59 17.75
N LEU A 20 14.17 6.97 18.30
CA LEU A 20 13.87 6.96 19.73
C LEU A 20 14.57 5.79 20.43
N LEU A 21 15.33 6.09 21.47
CA LEU A 21 16.04 5.10 22.28
C LEU A 21 15.07 4.14 22.97
N GLY A 22 15.40 2.85 22.94
CA GLY A 22 14.59 1.80 23.55
C GLY A 22 13.39 1.34 22.72
N LEU A 23 13.14 1.95 21.56
CA LEU A 23 12.12 1.50 20.61
C LEU A 23 12.76 0.77 19.43
N LYS A 24 12.14 -0.34 19.04
CA LYS A 24 12.48 -1.09 17.82
C LYS A 24 11.26 -1.23 16.93
N ARG A 25 11.50 -1.17 15.62
CA ARG A 25 10.48 -1.38 14.59
C ARG A 25 10.40 -2.87 14.25
N LEU A 26 9.18 -3.40 14.23
CA LEU A 26 8.92 -4.71 13.63
C LEU A 26 8.96 -4.56 12.10
N LEU A 27 9.88 -5.28 11.46
CA LEU A 27 10.05 -5.24 10.00
C LEU A 27 8.87 -5.88 9.26
N GLY A 28 8.60 -5.40 8.04
CA GLY A 28 7.64 -6.02 7.14
C GLY A 28 8.00 -7.48 6.84
N GLY A 29 7.00 -8.36 6.81
CA GLY A 29 7.21 -9.81 6.62
C GLY A 29 7.70 -10.55 7.88
N TYR A 30 7.81 -9.88 9.03
CA TYR A 30 8.08 -10.49 10.33
C TYR A 30 6.83 -10.51 11.20
N CYS A 31 6.74 -11.52 12.07
CA CYS A 31 5.70 -11.64 13.08
C CYS A 31 6.35 -11.74 14.45
N LEU A 32 5.71 -11.14 15.44
CA LEU A 32 6.11 -11.17 16.83
C LEU A 32 5.12 -12.03 17.61
N THR A 33 5.64 -12.95 18.43
CA THR A 33 4.85 -13.72 19.38
C THR A 33 5.34 -13.37 20.78
N LEU A 34 4.41 -13.02 21.67
CA LEU A 34 4.67 -12.74 23.07
C LEU A 34 3.86 -13.71 23.92
N THR A 35 4.51 -14.45 24.79
CA THR A 35 3.82 -15.35 25.73
C THR A 35 3.56 -14.68 27.08
N ALA A 36 2.65 -15.22 27.88
CA ALA A 36 2.38 -14.74 29.24
C ALA A 36 3.60 -14.80 30.19
N LYS A 37 4.65 -15.56 29.83
CA LYS A 37 5.93 -15.60 30.55
C LYS A 37 6.92 -14.52 30.06
N SER A 38 6.46 -13.57 29.26
CA SER A 38 7.28 -12.54 28.61
C SER A 38 8.35 -13.08 27.66
N ASP A 39 8.14 -14.28 27.10
CA ASP A 39 8.99 -14.81 26.03
C ASP A 39 8.59 -14.15 24.70
N LEU A 40 9.48 -13.31 24.17
CA LEU A 40 9.32 -12.57 22.93
C LEU A 40 10.10 -13.27 21.82
N LYS A 41 9.38 -13.68 20.77
CA LYS A 41 9.96 -14.33 19.59
C LYS A 41 9.57 -13.59 18.34
N ILE A 42 10.58 -13.15 17.59
CA ILE A 42 10.41 -12.55 16.27
C ILE A 42 10.86 -13.57 15.24
N ARG A 43 10.03 -13.84 14.24
CA ARG A 43 10.37 -14.71 13.11
C ARG A 43 9.86 -14.12 11.81
N ARG A 44 10.57 -14.37 10.72
CA ARG A 44 10.12 -14.03 9.37
C ARG A 44 9.00 -14.98 8.98
N TRP A 45 7.82 -14.46 8.66
CA TRP A 45 6.66 -15.26 8.22
C TRP A 45 6.43 -15.14 6.71
N TRP A 46 6.91 -14.08 6.07
CA TRP A 46 6.79 -13.85 4.64
C TRP A 46 8.09 -13.32 4.04
N HIS A 47 8.44 -13.80 2.86
CA HIS A 47 9.56 -13.31 2.09
C HIS A 47 9.20 -13.35 0.59
N THR A 48 9.06 -12.19 -0.04
CA THR A 48 8.52 -12.08 -1.41
C THR A 48 9.33 -12.86 -2.44
N LEU A 49 10.66 -12.94 -2.28
CA LEU A 49 11.52 -13.68 -3.21
C LEU A 49 11.22 -15.19 -3.22
N ASP A 50 10.65 -15.73 -2.14
CA ASP A 50 10.29 -17.15 -2.03
C ASP A 50 8.96 -17.44 -2.76
N HIS A 51 8.25 -16.40 -3.22
CA HIS A 51 6.90 -16.48 -3.79
C HIS A 51 6.76 -15.74 -5.13
N LEU A 52 7.87 -15.60 -5.88
CA LEU A 52 7.82 -14.94 -7.19
C LEU A 52 6.99 -15.78 -8.19
N PRO A 53 6.01 -15.17 -8.89
CA PRO A 53 5.24 -15.87 -9.90
C PRO A 53 6.11 -16.15 -11.14
N ASN A 54 5.75 -17.21 -11.88
CA ASN A 54 6.36 -17.42 -13.19
C ASN A 54 5.82 -16.39 -14.18
N VAL A 55 6.70 -15.64 -14.82
CA VAL A 55 6.35 -14.59 -15.77
C VAL A 55 6.23 -15.20 -17.18
N PRO A 56 5.11 -14.99 -17.90
CA PRO A 56 4.96 -15.45 -19.27
C PRO A 56 6.07 -14.93 -20.19
N GLY A 57 6.48 -15.74 -21.17
CA GLY A 57 7.52 -15.35 -22.12
C GLY A 57 7.10 -14.30 -23.15
N LYS A 58 5.79 -14.19 -23.43
CA LYS A 58 5.25 -13.22 -24.41
C LYS A 58 4.78 -11.95 -23.71
N TYR A 59 5.04 -10.81 -24.34
CA TYR A 59 4.65 -9.50 -23.83
C TYR A 59 3.14 -9.36 -23.66
N GLU A 60 2.34 -9.82 -24.62
CA GLU A 60 0.87 -9.73 -24.56
C GLU A 60 0.31 -10.46 -23.33
N ASP A 61 0.83 -11.65 -23.03
CA ASP A 61 0.45 -12.45 -21.87
C ASP A 61 0.87 -11.76 -20.56
N GLN A 62 2.04 -11.09 -20.53
CA GLN A 62 2.49 -10.30 -19.38
C GLN A 62 1.57 -9.10 -19.12
N VAL A 63 1.18 -8.37 -20.18
CA VAL A 63 0.26 -7.23 -20.08
C VAL A 63 -1.09 -7.68 -19.55
N GLN A 64 -1.62 -8.80 -20.06
CA GLN A 64 -2.89 -9.36 -19.60
C GLN A 64 -2.80 -9.80 -18.14
N GLN A 65 -1.76 -10.54 -17.75
CA GLN A 65 -1.56 -10.98 -16.37
C GLN A 65 -1.40 -9.80 -15.39
N TYR A 66 -0.61 -8.78 -15.76
CA TYR A 66 -0.48 -7.56 -14.96
C TYR A 66 -1.82 -6.86 -14.80
N ARG A 67 -2.58 -6.70 -15.89
CA ARG A 67 -3.90 -6.07 -15.86
C ARG A 67 -4.84 -6.81 -14.91
N GLU A 68 -4.89 -8.13 -14.98
CA GLU A 68 -5.72 -8.95 -14.09
C GLU A 68 -5.32 -8.80 -12.62
N LEU A 69 -4.03 -8.91 -12.31
CA LEU A 69 -3.51 -8.75 -10.95
C LEU A 69 -3.77 -7.33 -10.41
N PHE A 70 -3.57 -6.30 -11.23
CA PHE A 70 -3.77 -4.91 -10.86
C PHE A 70 -5.25 -4.61 -10.58
N LEU A 71 -6.14 -5.06 -11.47
CA LEU A 71 -7.58 -4.92 -11.29
C LEU A 71 -8.06 -5.68 -10.05
N ASP A 72 -7.57 -6.90 -9.82
CA ASP A 72 -7.93 -7.66 -8.62
C ASP A 72 -7.42 -7.01 -7.32
N ALA A 73 -6.19 -6.49 -7.33
CA ALA A 73 -5.62 -5.77 -6.21
C ALA A 73 -6.42 -4.51 -5.84
N CYS A 74 -6.92 -3.78 -6.84
CA CYS A 74 -7.84 -2.66 -6.65
C CYS A 74 -9.17 -3.15 -6.08
N ARG A 75 -9.77 -4.17 -6.70
CA ARG A 75 -11.08 -4.74 -6.32
C ARG A 75 -11.13 -5.16 -4.85
N ILE A 76 -10.12 -5.88 -4.36
CA ILE A 76 -10.08 -6.35 -2.97
C ILE A 76 -9.98 -5.17 -1.98
N ARG A 77 -9.28 -4.09 -2.37
CA ARG A 77 -9.12 -2.88 -1.55
C ARG A 77 -10.34 -1.96 -1.56
N MET A 78 -11.30 -2.20 -2.46
CA MET A 78 -12.58 -1.48 -2.46
C MET A 78 -13.67 -2.13 -1.57
N ARG A 79 -13.34 -3.18 -0.80
CA ARG A 79 -14.25 -3.74 0.20
C ARG A 79 -14.30 -2.81 1.40
N SER A 80 -15.32 -1.97 1.45
CA SER A 80 -15.51 -0.97 2.51
C SER A 80 -16.99 -0.84 2.88
N ASP A 81 -17.24 -0.73 4.19
CA ASP A 81 -18.56 -0.41 4.75
C ASP A 81 -18.84 1.10 4.75
N VAL A 82 -17.82 1.93 4.47
CA VAL A 82 -17.90 3.39 4.34
C VAL A 82 -17.60 3.84 2.91
N PRO A 83 -18.00 5.06 2.50
CA PRO A 83 -17.63 5.63 1.20
C PRO A 83 -16.12 5.58 0.95
N ILE A 84 -15.73 5.29 -0.30
CA ILE A 84 -14.33 5.13 -0.67
C ILE A 84 -13.78 6.47 -1.15
N GLY A 85 -12.64 6.87 -0.59
CA GLY A 85 -11.83 7.99 -1.07
C GLY A 85 -10.56 7.49 -1.78
N THR A 86 -9.98 8.33 -2.63
CA THR A 86 -8.68 8.09 -3.26
C THR A 86 -7.86 9.37 -3.33
N ALA A 87 -6.54 9.26 -3.23
CA ALA A 87 -5.62 10.37 -3.47
C ALA A 87 -5.35 10.53 -4.97
N LEU A 88 -5.26 11.77 -5.47
CA LEU A 88 -5.02 12.07 -6.88
C LEU A 88 -3.86 13.05 -7.01
N SER A 89 -2.78 12.65 -7.66
CA SER A 89 -1.64 13.53 -7.94
C SER A 89 -1.58 13.98 -9.40
N GLY A 90 -2.51 13.53 -10.23
CA GLY A 90 -2.46 13.68 -11.69
C GLY A 90 -1.42 12.79 -12.39
N GLY A 91 -0.64 12.02 -11.62
CA GLY A 91 0.34 11.06 -12.16
C GLY A 91 -0.32 9.78 -12.67
N LEU A 92 0.36 9.12 -13.62
CA LEU A 92 -0.11 7.90 -14.30
C LEU A 92 -0.58 6.83 -13.31
N ASP A 93 0.16 6.59 -12.23
CA ASP A 93 -0.16 5.54 -11.26
C ASP A 93 -1.47 5.84 -10.52
N SER A 94 -1.60 7.06 -9.99
CA SER A 94 -2.81 7.48 -9.27
C SER A 94 -4.05 7.48 -10.19
N MET A 95 -3.88 7.89 -11.45
CA MET A 95 -4.94 7.86 -12.46
C MET A 95 -5.30 6.43 -12.89
N SER A 96 -4.33 5.52 -12.94
CA SER A 96 -4.54 4.10 -13.26
C SER A 96 -5.33 3.40 -12.16
N VAL A 97 -5.04 3.70 -10.89
CA VAL A 97 -5.83 3.22 -9.75
C VAL A 97 -7.25 3.77 -9.81
N LEU A 98 -7.42 5.09 -9.98
CA LEU A 98 -8.74 5.73 -10.09
C LEU A 98 -9.57 5.14 -11.24
N SER A 99 -8.96 4.96 -12.41
CA SER A 99 -9.61 4.37 -13.58
C SER A 99 -9.97 2.91 -13.36
N SER A 100 -9.19 2.17 -12.58
CA SER A 100 -9.51 0.79 -12.21
C SER A 100 -10.67 0.72 -11.22
N MET A 101 -10.73 1.66 -10.28
CA MET A 101 -11.85 1.75 -9.33
C MET A 101 -13.17 2.00 -10.07
N SER A 102 -13.19 2.89 -11.08
CA SER A 102 -14.42 3.22 -11.81
C SER A 102 -15.03 2.04 -12.57
N ILE A 103 -14.22 1.07 -13.01
CA ILE A 103 -14.70 -0.17 -13.67
C ILE A 103 -15.64 -0.96 -12.76
N PHE A 104 -15.37 -0.95 -11.46
CA PHE A 104 -16.09 -1.76 -10.47
C PHE A 104 -17.25 -1.01 -9.78
N VAL A 105 -17.34 0.30 -9.98
CA VAL A 105 -18.44 1.13 -9.46
C VAL A 105 -19.63 1.02 -10.43
N ASN A 106 -20.56 0.11 -10.12
CA ASN A 106 -21.81 -0.09 -10.87
C ASN A 106 -22.72 1.15 -10.76
N PRO A 107 -23.54 1.52 -11.77
CA PRO A 107 -24.52 2.62 -11.69
C PRO A 107 -25.64 2.41 -10.65
N VAL A 108 -25.69 1.24 -10.00
CA VAL A 108 -26.62 0.90 -8.90
C VAL A 108 -26.00 1.18 -7.51
N MET A 109 -24.70 1.54 -7.43
CA MET A 109 -24.18 2.20 -6.23
C MET A 109 -24.85 3.57 -6.16
N PRO A 110 -25.76 3.84 -5.22
CA PRO A 110 -26.31 5.17 -5.08
C PRO A 110 -25.14 6.12 -4.82
N LEU A 111 -25.22 7.34 -5.35
CA LEU A 111 -24.28 8.44 -5.15
C LEU A 111 -23.89 8.66 -3.65
N LEU A 112 -24.59 8.02 -2.70
CA LEU A 112 -24.26 7.90 -1.28
C LEU A 112 -22.90 7.26 -0.93
N ARG A 113 -22.31 6.42 -1.79
CA ARG A 113 -21.01 5.77 -1.50
C ARG A 113 -19.80 6.47 -2.10
N MET A 114 -20.02 7.60 -2.75
CA MET A 114 -18.98 8.53 -3.13
C MET A 114 -19.02 9.69 -2.12
N ALA A 115 -17.87 10.07 -1.55
CA ALA A 115 -17.82 11.23 -0.68
C ALA A 115 -18.40 12.45 -1.42
N HIS A 116 -19.30 13.24 -0.85
CA HIS A 116 -19.93 14.35 -1.59
C HIS A 116 -18.92 15.40 -2.13
N GLU A 117 -17.66 15.35 -1.68
CA GLU A 117 -16.60 16.31 -2.00
C GLU A 117 -15.26 15.67 -2.41
N TRP A 118 -15.26 14.61 -3.24
CA TRP A 118 -13.99 13.98 -3.72
C TRP A 118 -13.07 14.93 -4.51
N GLN A 119 -13.59 16.01 -5.08
CA GLN A 119 -12.78 17.03 -5.79
C GLN A 119 -12.14 18.08 -4.86
N ARG A 120 -12.70 18.35 -3.67
CA ARG A 120 -12.19 19.43 -2.81
C ARG A 120 -11.05 18.98 -1.90
N HIS A 121 -11.06 17.74 -1.42
CA HIS A 121 -10.06 17.27 -0.44
C HIS A 121 -8.65 17.05 -1.00
N LEU A 122 -8.45 17.21 -2.32
CA LEU A 122 -7.13 17.11 -2.97
C LEU A 122 -6.59 18.44 -3.48
N LEU A 123 -7.43 19.45 -3.69
CA LEU A 123 -6.95 20.77 -4.09
C LEU A 123 -6.33 21.53 -2.91
N GLU A 124 -6.83 21.35 -1.69
CA GLU A 124 -6.22 21.97 -0.50
C GLU A 124 -4.82 21.42 -0.22
N LEU A 125 -4.57 20.12 -0.44
CA LEU A 125 -3.26 19.51 -0.20
C LEU A 125 -2.20 19.83 -1.28
N ILE A 126 -2.63 20.25 -2.47
CA ILE A 126 -1.74 20.61 -3.60
C ILE A 126 -1.49 22.13 -3.64
N LEU A 127 -2.40 22.95 -3.09
CA LEU A 127 -2.29 24.42 -3.07
C LEU A 127 -1.70 24.98 -1.77
N GLU A 128 -1.49 24.17 -0.72
CA GLU A 128 -0.79 24.58 0.52
C GLU A 128 0.73 24.34 0.51
N LYS A 129 1.37 24.34 -0.66
CA LYS A 129 2.84 24.43 -0.77
C LYS A 129 3.28 25.66 -1.56
#